data_AF-A0AA46K8X0-F1
#
_entry.id   AF-A0AA46K8X0-F1
#
_cell.length_a   1.000
_cell.length_b   1.000
_cell.length_c   1.000
_cell.angle_alpha   90.00
_cell.angle_beta   90.00
_cell.angle_gamma   90.00
#
_symmetry.space_group_name_H-M   'P 1'
#
loop_
_entity.id
_entity.type
_entity.pdbx_description
1 polymer ?
#
loop_
_entity_poly.entity_id
_entity_poly.type
_entity_poly.pdbx_seq_one_letter_code
_entity_poly.pdbx_strand_id
1 'polypeptide(L)'
;MSNSLSQATNSLLTQLVMELKSGYIRRCESLGLTTEEMQLLHGLTIEDLHYLMNSSVSVLTFQIHHENFSLMLQHARREQQRMQRIDRALALGGSIEMMQHYFGLSTVEVAARRRMTGISIRQGRCAALSDDENAALWRQWQKSDVDDASSADGLDVMMLAAEQMDVSLTAVWHAVRSFDAPQTATARKAIQAVRTPRATPGGNTRRLA
;
A
#
# COMPACT_ATOMS: atom_id res chain seq x y z
N MET A 1 -35.40 18.15 5.75
CA MET A 1 -34.07 17.58 5.42
C MET A 1 -34.00 17.07 3.96
N SER A 2 -35.06 17.21 3.14
CA SER A 2 -35.17 16.67 1.77
C SER A 2 -34.70 17.61 0.63
N ASN A 3 -34.41 18.88 0.93
CA ASN A 3 -34.05 19.87 -0.10
C ASN A 3 -32.64 19.71 -0.66
N SER A 4 -31.69 19.15 0.09
CA SER A 4 -30.31 18.97 -0.40
C SER A 4 -30.20 17.82 -1.40
N LEU A 5 -30.92 16.73 -1.15
CA LEU A 5 -30.93 15.58 -2.05
C LEU A 5 -31.65 15.92 -3.37
N SER A 6 -32.79 16.61 -3.28
CA SER A 6 -33.51 17.10 -4.47
C SER A 6 -32.68 18.10 -5.28
N GLN A 7 -31.95 19.03 -4.64
CA GLN A 7 -31.01 19.91 -5.34
C GLN A 7 -29.88 19.15 -6.04
N ALA A 8 -29.30 18.15 -5.37
CA ALA A 8 -28.25 17.32 -5.97
C ALA A 8 -28.79 16.54 -7.19
N THR A 9 -29.97 15.93 -7.07
CA THR A 9 -30.61 15.22 -8.19
C THR A 9 -30.96 16.15 -9.35
N ASN A 10 -31.40 17.38 -9.07
CA ASN A 10 -31.70 18.38 -10.11
C ASN A 10 -30.45 18.82 -10.86
N SER A 11 -29.33 19.01 -10.15
CA SER A 11 -28.05 19.32 -10.77
C SER A 11 -27.57 18.18 -11.68
N LEU A 12 -27.72 16.92 -11.24
CA LEU A 12 -27.35 15.76 -12.04
C LEU A 12 -28.23 15.59 -13.27
N LEU A 13 -29.54 15.77 -13.14
CA LEU A 13 -30.48 15.69 -14.26
C LEU A 13 -30.20 16.78 -15.30
N THR A 14 -29.95 18.01 -14.84
CA THR A 14 -29.57 19.12 -15.74
C THR A 14 -28.26 18.82 -16.45
N GLN A 15 -27.27 18.28 -15.71
CA GLN A 15 -26.00 17.87 -16.29
C GLN A 15 -26.17 16.75 -17.33
N LEU A 16 -26.99 15.74 -17.07
CA LEU A 16 -27.32 14.67 -18.02
C LEU A 16 -27.96 15.22 -19.30
N VAL A 17 -28.92 16.15 -19.18
CA VAL A 17 -29.56 16.79 -20.34
C VAL A 17 -28.53 17.59 -21.15
N MET A 18 -27.64 18.33 -20.48
CA MET A 18 -26.57 19.07 -21.16
C MET A 18 -25.58 18.13 -21.86
N GLU A 19 -25.19 17.04 -21.20
CA GLU A 19 -24.30 16.02 -21.77
C GLU A 19 -24.91 15.37 -23.02
N LEU A 20 -26.22 15.05 -22.97
CA LEU A 20 -26.97 14.58 -24.13
C LEU A 20 -27.01 15.60 -25.26
N LYS A 21 -27.31 16.88 -24.97
CA LYS A 21 -27.32 17.95 -25.98
C LYS A 21 -25.95 18.22 -26.60
N SER A 22 -24.87 17.97 -25.85
CA SER A 22 -23.50 18.05 -26.36
C SER A 22 -23.00 16.79 -27.09
N GLY A 23 -23.82 15.74 -27.17
CA GLY A 23 -23.52 14.51 -27.92
C GLY A 23 -22.76 13.43 -27.15
N TYR A 24 -22.68 13.50 -25.82
CA TYR A 24 -22.00 12.47 -24.99
C TYR A 24 -22.87 11.24 -24.72
N ILE A 25 -23.44 10.64 -25.77
CA ILE A 25 -24.42 9.53 -25.67
C ILE A 25 -23.83 8.32 -24.92
N ARG A 26 -22.60 7.90 -25.23
CA ARG A 26 -21.94 6.75 -24.57
C ARG A 26 -21.81 6.91 -23.05
N ARG A 27 -21.66 8.16 -22.58
CA ARG A 27 -21.53 8.46 -21.16
C ARG A 27 -22.88 8.32 -20.46
N CYS A 28 -23.95 8.79 -21.09
CA CYS A 28 -25.32 8.62 -20.61
C CYS A 28 -25.71 7.13 -20.54
N GLU A 29 -25.33 6.32 -21.54
CA GLU A 29 -25.49 4.86 -21.50
C GLU A 29 -24.74 4.23 -20.33
N SER A 30 -23.48 4.64 -20.10
CA SER A 30 -22.69 4.14 -18.97
C SER A 30 -23.25 4.48 -17.58
N LEU A 31 -24.09 5.52 -17.51
CA LEU A 31 -24.81 5.92 -16.30
C LEU A 31 -26.13 5.15 -16.12
N GLY A 32 -26.48 4.27 -17.07
CA GLY A 32 -27.65 3.40 -17.01
C GLY A 32 -28.89 3.93 -17.72
N LEU A 33 -28.78 5.04 -18.49
CA LEU A 33 -29.91 5.54 -19.29
C LEU A 33 -30.13 4.63 -20.51
N THR A 34 -31.37 4.21 -20.69
CA THR A 34 -31.80 3.51 -21.90
C THR A 34 -31.94 4.46 -23.08
N THR A 35 -31.94 3.92 -24.30
CA THR A 35 -32.10 4.72 -25.52
C THR A 35 -33.39 5.52 -25.54
N GLU A 36 -34.49 4.96 -25.02
CA GLU A 36 -35.79 5.62 -24.92
C GLU A 36 -35.74 6.80 -23.94
N GLU A 37 -35.16 6.60 -22.76
CA GLU A 37 -34.98 7.67 -21.76
C GLU A 37 -34.09 8.80 -22.30
N MET A 38 -33.03 8.48 -23.04
CA MET A 38 -32.17 9.48 -23.67
C MET A 38 -32.93 10.33 -24.71
N GLN A 39 -33.84 9.73 -25.49
CA GLN A 39 -34.68 10.46 -26.44
C GLN A 39 -35.67 11.39 -25.73
N LEU A 40 -36.31 10.92 -24.65
CA LEU A 40 -37.21 11.73 -23.82
C LEU A 40 -36.47 12.92 -23.19
N LEU A 41 -35.27 12.67 -22.63
CA LEU A 41 -34.44 13.72 -22.03
C LEU A 41 -33.94 14.74 -23.07
N HIS A 42 -33.67 14.32 -24.30
CA HIS A 42 -33.26 15.22 -25.38
C HIS A 42 -34.39 16.18 -25.80
N GLY A 43 -35.64 15.70 -25.77
CA GLY A 43 -36.84 16.46 -26.11
C GLY A 43 -37.39 17.35 -24.99
N LEU A 44 -36.78 17.35 -23.80
CA LEU A 44 -37.25 18.15 -22.66
C LEU A 44 -37.28 19.65 -22.97
N THR A 45 -38.43 20.27 -22.69
CA THR A 45 -38.58 21.73 -22.73
C THR A 45 -38.13 22.37 -21.41
N ILE A 46 -38.04 23.71 -21.40
CA ILE A 46 -37.72 24.47 -20.18
C ILE A 46 -38.82 24.29 -19.12
N GLU A 47 -40.09 24.19 -19.54
CA GLU A 47 -41.22 23.97 -18.63
C GLU A 47 -41.17 22.59 -17.99
N ASP A 48 -40.85 21.55 -18.76
CA ASP A 48 -40.67 20.19 -18.23
C ASP A 48 -39.53 20.14 -17.21
N LEU A 49 -38.42 20.81 -17.51
CA LEU A 49 -37.26 20.89 -16.62
C LEU A 49 -37.64 21.64 -15.32
N HIS A 50 -38.39 22.74 -15.42
CA HIS A 50 -38.92 23.46 -14.26
C HIS A 50 -39.87 22.59 -13.42
N TYR A 51 -40.73 21.79 -14.06
CA TYR A 51 -41.60 20.85 -13.36
C TYR A 51 -40.82 19.77 -12.62
N LEU A 52 -39.84 19.15 -13.28
CA LEU A 52 -38.98 18.14 -12.68
C LEU A 52 -38.16 18.69 -11.51
N MET A 53 -37.63 19.91 -11.62
CA MET A 53 -36.85 20.53 -10.55
C MET A 53 -37.67 20.86 -9.29
N ASN A 54 -38.94 21.20 -9.46
CA ASN A 54 -39.84 21.53 -8.36
C ASN A 54 -40.61 20.32 -7.83
N SER A 55 -40.43 19.14 -8.42
CA SER A 55 -41.03 17.90 -7.95
C SER A 55 -40.42 17.49 -6.60
N SER A 56 -41.28 17.05 -5.67
CA SER A 56 -40.86 16.49 -4.39
C SER A 56 -40.40 15.02 -4.50
N VAL A 57 -40.51 14.42 -5.69
CA VAL A 57 -40.15 13.02 -5.94
C VAL A 57 -38.73 12.95 -6.48
N SER A 58 -37.87 12.18 -5.80
CA SER A 58 -36.50 11.96 -6.26
C SER A 58 -36.50 11.04 -7.48
N VAL A 59 -36.02 11.54 -8.62
CA VAL A 59 -35.86 10.76 -9.86
C VAL A 59 -34.67 9.81 -9.78
N LEU A 60 -33.73 10.08 -8.87
CA LEU A 60 -32.47 9.33 -8.75
C LEU A 60 -32.33 8.75 -7.34
N THR A 61 -31.83 7.53 -7.27
CA THR A 61 -31.41 6.91 -6.01
C THR A 61 -29.90 6.70 -6.07
N PHE A 62 -29.16 7.34 -5.16
CA PHE A 62 -27.71 7.14 -5.05
C PHE A 62 -27.42 6.05 -4.02
N GLN A 63 -26.78 4.98 -4.44
CA GLN A 63 -26.33 3.91 -3.55
C GLN A 63 -24.81 3.80 -3.62
N ILE A 64 -24.15 3.94 -2.48
CA ILE A 64 -22.72 3.71 -2.38
C ILE A 64 -22.51 2.20 -2.22
N HIS A 65 -21.78 1.58 -3.15
CA HIS A 65 -21.31 0.21 -2.95
C HIS A 65 -20.26 0.18 -1.83
N HIS A 66 -20.70 -0.07 -0.61
CA HIS A 66 -19.87 -0.02 0.60
C HIS A 66 -18.65 -0.94 0.54
N GLU A 67 -18.78 -2.14 -0.03
CA GLU A 67 -17.66 -3.08 -0.20
C GLU A 67 -16.58 -2.50 -1.12
N ASN A 68 -16.96 -2.10 -2.33
CA ASN A 68 -16.03 -1.48 -3.29
C ASN A 68 -15.37 -0.22 -2.72
N PHE A 69 -16.16 0.62 -2.04
CA PHE A 69 -15.64 1.82 -1.38
C PHE A 69 -14.60 1.48 -0.30
N SER A 70 -14.90 0.48 0.54
CA SER A 70 -13.97 0.04 1.59
C SER A 70 -12.67 -0.53 1.00
N LEU A 71 -12.78 -1.31 -0.08
CA LEU A 71 -11.63 -1.88 -0.78
C LEU A 71 -10.78 -0.76 -1.40
N MET A 72 -11.39 0.19 -2.12
CA MET A 72 -10.69 1.34 -2.67
C MET A 72 -9.96 2.14 -1.60
N LEU A 73 -10.58 2.36 -0.44
CA LEU A 73 -9.94 3.07 0.67
C LEU A 73 -8.75 2.31 1.24
N GLN A 74 -8.87 0.98 1.39
CA GLN A 74 -7.75 0.15 1.82
C GLN A 74 -6.61 0.16 0.81
N HIS A 75 -6.91 0.07 -0.50
CA HIS A 75 -5.92 0.17 -1.55
C HIS A 75 -5.19 1.52 -1.53
N ALA A 76 -5.92 2.62 -1.40
CA ALA A 76 -5.34 3.95 -1.29
C ALA A 76 -4.40 4.07 -0.08
N ARG A 77 -4.80 3.53 1.08
CA ARG A 77 -3.96 3.52 2.29
C ARG A 77 -2.69 2.67 2.12
N ARG A 78 -2.80 1.48 1.53
CA ARG A 78 -1.64 0.62 1.25
C ARG A 78 -0.67 1.30 0.29
N GLU A 79 -1.18 1.97 -0.75
CA GLU A 79 -0.33 2.68 -1.70
C GLU A 79 0.34 3.90 -1.08
N GLN A 80 -0.36 4.64 -0.21
CA GLN A 80 0.24 5.72 0.57
C GLN A 80 1.37 5.21 1.48
N GLN A 81 1.17 4.09 2.18
CA GLN A 81 2.22 3.48 3.01
C GLN A 81 3.42 3.03 2.17
N ARG A 82 3.17 2.40 1.01
CA ARG A 82 4.21 2.00 0.06
C ARG A 82 5.03 3.22 -0.38
N MET A 83 4.36 4.32 -0.71
CA MET A 83 4.99 5.59 -1.10
C MET A 83 5.89 6.14 0.01
N GLN A 84 5.41 6.16 1.25
CA GLN A 84 6.16 6.61 2.41
C GLN A 84 7.41 5.74 2.66
N ARG A 85 7.30 4.42 2.52
CA ARG A 85 8.44 3.50 2.64
C ARG A 85 9.48 3.76 1.55
N ILE A 86 9.07 4.03 0.31
CA ILE A 86 9.99 4.40 -0.78
C ILE A 86 10.77 5.66 -0.41
N ASP A 87 10.07 6.71 0.00
CA ASP A 87 10.70 8.01 0.26
C ASP A 87 11.63 7.92 1.48
N ARG A 88 11.24 7.18 2.52
CA ARG A 88 12.08 6.88 3.69
C ARG A 88 13.32 6.07 3.31
N ALA A 89 13.17 5.01 2.51
CA ALA A 89 14.30 4.20 2.05
C ALA A 89 15.30 5.02 1.22
N LEU A 90 14.81 5.93 0.38
CA LEU A 90 15.66 6.85 -0.38
C LEU A 90 16.39 7.84 0.53
N ALA A 91 15.70 8.39 1.54
CA ALA A 91 16.29 9.34 2.50
C ALA A 91 17.43 8.70 3.31
N LEU A 92 17.30 7.42 3.66
CA LEU A 92 18.32 6.64 4.38
C LEU A 92 19.45 6.12 3.47
N GLY A 93 19.51 6.55 2.21
CA GLY A 93 20.58 6.17 1.28
C GLY A 93 20.41 4.76 0.71
N GLY A 94 19.18 4.30 0.50
CA GLY A 94 18.88 3.03 -0.16
C GLY A 94 19.38 2.99 -1.61
N SER A 95 20.08 1.93 -1.98
CA SER A 95 20.69 1.74 -3.32
C SER A 95 19.65 1.48 -4.40
N ILE A 96 20.01 1.70 -5.67
CA ILE A 96 19.09 1.41 -6.80
C ILE A 96 18.73 -0.08 -6.85
N GLU A 97 19.69 -0.97 -6.57
CA GLU A 97 19.44 -2.42 -6.49
C GLU A 97 18.39 -2.76 -5.43
N MET A 98 18.49 -2.14 -4.25
CA MET A 98 17.53 -2.35 -3.17
C MET A 98 16.14 -1.79 -3.54
N MET A 99 16.08 -0.61 -4.16
CA MET A 99 14.81 -0.04 -4.61
C MET A 99 14.14 -0.90 -5.69
N GLN A 100 14.92 -1.51 -6.57
CA GLN A 100 14.43 -2.44 -7.57
C GLN A 100 13.92 -3.74 -6.91
N HIS A 101 14.65 -4.27 -5.92
CA HIS A 101 14.29 -5.49 -5.22
C HIS A 101 12.98 -5.37 -4.43
N TYR A 102 12.81 -4.32 -3.61
CA TYR A 102 11.63 -4.19 -2.73
C TYR A 102 10.44 -3.53 -3.41
N PHE A 103 10.67 -2.62 -4.37
CA PHE A 103 9.61 -1.78 -4.92
C PHE A 103 9.44 -1.91 -6.43
N GLY A 104 10.28 -2.71 -7.11
CA GLY A 104 10.23 -2.88 -8.56
C GLY A 104 10.58 -1.61 -9.35
N LEU A 105 11.17 -0.60 -8.69
CA LEU A 105 11.45 0.69 -9.32
C LEU A 105 12.65 0.58 -10.26
N SER A 106 12.53 1.21 -11.43
CA SER A 106 13.62 1.36 -12.39
C SER A 106 14.65 2.40 -11.93
N THR A 107 15.85 2.34 -12.52
CA THR A 107 16.93 3.32 -12.30
C THR A 107 16.46 4.76 -12.56
N VAL A 108 15.64 4.95 -13.61
CA VAL A 108 15.12 6.26 -14.02
C VAL A 108 14.15 6.81 -12.99
N GLU A 109 13.23 5.98 -12.48
CA GLU A 109 12.26 6.37 -11.44
C GLU A 109 12.96 6.72 -10.13
N VAL A 110 13.97 5.95 -9.72
CA VAL A 110 14.78 6.24 -8.53
C VAL A 110 15.52 7.57 -8.68
N ALA A 111 16.16 7.81 -9.84
CA ALA A 111 16.86 9.06 -10.12
C ALA A 111 15.92 10.28 -10.20
N ALA A 112 14.71 10.10 -10.74
CA ALA A 112 13.69 11.14 -10.77
C ALA A 112 13.22 11.49 -9.35
N ARG A 113 12.87 10.48 -8.53
CA ARG A 113 12.43 10.69 -7.14
C ARG A 113 13.48 11.39 -6.29
N ARG A 114 14.74 10.95 -6.35
CA ARG A 114 15.83 11.59 -5.60
C ARG A 114 16.02 13.07 -5.97
N ARG A 115 15.86 13.41 -7.25
CA ARG A 115 15.90 14.80 -7.71
C ARG A 115 14.73 15.62 -7.15
N MET A 116 13.53 15.04 -7.11
CA MET A 116 12.34 15.72 -6.59
C MET A 116 12.39 15.94 -5.07
N THR A 117 12.95 14.99 -4.31
CA THR A 117 13.04 15.07 -2.84
C THR A 117 14.26 15.84 -2.34
N GLY A 118 15.12 16.34 -3.24
CA GLY A 118 16.33 17.09 -2.86
C GLY A 118 17.39 16.25 -2.15
N ILE A 119 17.30 14.91 -2.22
CA ILE A 119 18.27 14.01 -1.61
C ILE A 119 19.54 14.04 -2.47
N SER A 120 20.52 14.83 -2.03
CA SER A 120 21.86 14.80 -2.62
C SER A 120 22.57 13.53 -2.14
N ILE A 121 22.83 12.62 -3.06
CA ILE A 121 23.59 11.40 -2.78
C ILE A 121 25.00 11.83 -2.38
N ARG A 122 25.45 11.51 -1.17
CA ARG A 122 26.89 11.52 -0.84
C ARG A 122 27.57 10.57 -1.82
N GLN A 123 28.20 11.12 -2.87
CA GLN A 123 29.00 10.32 -3.78
C GLN A 123 30.21 9.78 -3.01
N GLY A 124 30.25 8.47 -2.82
CA GLY A 124 31.32 7.77 -2.11
C GLY A 124 30.95 6.30 -1.87
N ARG A 125 31.94 5.47 -1.54
CA ARG A 125 31.66 4.10 -1.08
C ARG A 125 30.81 4.21 0.20
N CYS A 126 29.66 3.53 0.23
CA CYS A 126 28.99 3.27 1.50
C CYS A 126 30.02 2.64 2.44
N ALA A 127 30.28 3.27 3.58
CA ALA A 127 31.10 2.65 4.60
C ALA A 127 30.42 1.33 4.97
N ALA A 128 31.16 0.23 4.89
CA ALA A 128 30.71 -1.03 5.45
C ALA A 128 30.56 -0.84 6.96
N LEU A 129 29.57 -1.52 7.55
CA LEU A 129 29.38 -1.53 9.00
C LEU A 129 30.65 -2.04 9.67
N SER A 130 31.04 -1.41 10.78
CA SER A 130 32.07 -1.95 11.65
C SER A 130 31.62 -3.28 12.29
N ASP A 131 32.57 -4.06 12.80
CA ASP A 131 32.24 -5.34 13.44
C ASP A 131 31.30 -5.17 14.65
N ASP A 132 31.47 -4.08 15.40
CA ASP A 132 30.61 -3.72 16.55
C ASP A 132 29.19 -3.35 16.11
N GLU A 133 29.06 -2.56 15.05
CA GLU A 133 27.78 -2.21 14.43
C GLU A 133 27.08 -3.46 13.87
N ASN A 134 27.82 -4.34 13.20
CA ASN A 134 27.28 -5.58 12.66
C ASN A 134 26.75 -6.50 13.77
N ALA A 135 27.48 -6.61 14.89
CA ALA A 135 27.05 -7.36 16.07
C ALA A 135 25.82 -6.74 16.74
N ALA A 136 25.73 -5.41 16.79
CA ALA A 136 24.55 -4.70 17.31
C ALA A 136 23.32 -4.94 16.42
N LEU A 137 23.48 -4.79 15.10
CA LEU A 137 22.45 -5.03 14.10
C LEU A 137 21.93 -6.48 14.17
N TRP A 138 22.82 -7.46 14.29
CA TRP A 138 22.43 -8.87 14.41
C TRP A 138 21.57 -9.14 15.64
N ARG A 139 21.93 -8.57 16.80
CA ARG A 139 21.14 -8.71 18.04
C ARG A 139 19.77 -8.05 17.92
N GLN A 140 19.69 -6.91 17.24
CA GLN A 140 18.43 -6.23 16.99
C GLN A 140 17.55 -7.05 16.04
N TRP A 141 18.12 -7.54 14.94
CA TRP A 141 17.44 -8.38 13.96
C TRP A 141 16.88 -9.67 14.57
N GLN A 142 17.62 -10.34 15.46
CA GLN A 142 17.13 -11.52 16.19
C GLN A 142 15.93 -11.23 17.11
N LYS A 143 15.79 -10.01 17.62
CA LYS A 143 14.66 -9.63 18.48
C LYS A 143 13.40 -9.28 17.69
N SER A 144 13.52 -9.01 16.39
CA SER A 144 12.45 -8.45 15.58
C SER A 144 11.41 -9.47 15.10
N ASP A 145 11.56 -10.77 15.38
CA ASP A 145 10.63 -11.86 14.98
C ASP A 145 10.22 -11.84 13.49
N VAL A 146 11.09 -11.29 12.63
CA VAL A 146 10.88 -11.24 11.18
C VAL A 146 11.45 -12.52 10.58
N ASP A 147 10.59 -13.34 9.99
CA ASP A 147 10.96 -14.58 9.32
C ASP A 147 11.58 -14.36 7.93
N ASP A 148 11.21 -13.27 7.25
CA ASP A 148 11.63 -12.97 5.89
C ASP A 148 12.22 -11.55 5.77
N ALA A 149 13.53 -11.47 5.53
CA ALA A 149 14.22 -10.20 5.32
C ALA A 149 13.72 -9.45 4.08
N SER A 150 13.20 -10.15 3.07
CA SER A 150 12.69 -9.55 1.84
C SER A 150 11.27 -8.98 1.96
N SER A 151 10.60 -9.22 3.09
CA SER A 151 9.27 -8.70 3.38
C SER A 151 9.27 -7.20 3.66
N ALA A 152 8.08 -6.58 3.59
CA ALA A 152 7.90 -5.18 3.95
C ALA A 152 8.22 -4.89 5.42
N ASP A 153 7.94 -5.84 6.31
CA ASP A 153 8.23 -5.73 7.74
C ASP A 153 9.75 -5.84 8.00
N GLY A 154 10.44 -6.71 7.25
CA GLY A 154 11.90 -6.79 7.26
C GLY A 154 12.55 -5.47 6.81
N LEU A 155 12.02 -4.85 5.77
CA LEU A 155 12.47 -3.53 5.33
C LEU A 155 12.25 -2.45 6.40
N ASP A 156 11.10 -2.44 7.07
CA ASP A 156 10.82 -1.49 8.14
C ASP A 156 11.80 -1.63 9.32
N VAL A 157 12.16 -2.86 9.69
CA VAL A 157 13.19 -3.14 10.71
C VAL A 157 14.57 -2.66 10.25
N MET A 158 14.94 -2.89 8.99
CA MET A 158 16.20 -2.38 8.44
C MET A 158 16.27 -0.86 8.44
N MET A 159 15.17 -0.19 8.09
CA MET A 159 15.07 1.28 8.13
C MET A 159 15.20 1.80 9.56
N LEU A 160 14.56 1.15 10.53
CA LEU A 160 14.68 1.53 11.94
C LEU A 160 16.12 1.34 12.47
N ALA A 161 16.79 0.24 12.10
CA ALA A 161 18.18 0.02 12.50
C ALA A 161 19.13 1.05 11.86
N ALA A 162 18.92 1.36 10.58
CA ALA A 162 19.70 2.39 9.86
C ALA A 162 19.57 3.77 10.54
N GLU A 163 18.36 4.16 10.95
CA GLU A 163 18.11 5.40 11.68
C GLU A 163 18.75 5.42 13.08
N GLN A 164 18.66 4.33 13.82
CA GLN A 164 19.17 4.26 15.20
C GLN A 164 20.70 4.27 15.26
N MET A 165 21.35 3.67 14.25
CA MET A 165 22.79 3.56 14.18
C MET A 165 23.44 4.68 13.35
N ASP A 166 22.64 5.57 12.74
CA ASP A 166 23.09 6.63 11.82
C ASP A 166 23.95 6.09 10.65
N VAL A 167 23.55 4.93 10.12
CA VAL A 167 24.24 4.23 9.03
C VAL A 167 23.36 4.19 7.78
N SER A 168 24.00 4.07 6.61
CA SER A 168 23.25 3.95 5.36
C SER A 168 22.41 2.66 5.33
N LEU A 169 21.18 2.75 4.84
CA LEU A 169 20.28 1.61 4.68
C LEU A 169 20.85 0.53 3.76
N THR A 170 21.67 0.93 2.77
CA THR A 170 22.36 -0.01 1.87
C THR A 170 23.35 -0.91 2.64
N ALA A 171 24.10 -0.36 3.60
CA ALA A 171 25.04 -1.14 4.41
C ALA A 171 24.32 -2.14 5.32
N VAL A 172 23.21 -1.72 5.95
CA VAL A 172 22.33 -2.58 6.74
C VAL A 172 21.76 -3.71 5.88
N TRP A 173 21.28 -3.40 4.67
CA TRP A 173 20.73 -4.41 3.76
C TRP A 173 21.76 -5.48 3.36
N HIS A 174 23.00 -5.08 3.04
CA HIS A 174 24.06 -6.05 2.75
C HIS A 174 24.41 -6.93 3.97
N ALA A 175 24.47 -6.36 5.17
CA ALA A 175 24.70 -7.13 6.39
C ALA A 175 23.56 -8.12 6.67
N VAL A 176 22.29 -7.69 6.56
CA VAL A 176 21.14 -8.58 6.75
C VAL A 176 21.14 -9.72 5.72
N ARG A 177 21.46 -9.45 4.44
CA ARG A 177 21.60 -10.50 3.43
C ARG A 177 22.72 -11.50 3.75
N SER A 178 23.80 -11.06 4.41
CA SER A 178 24.86 -11.96 4.87
C SER A 178 24.39 -12.89 5.99
N PHE A 179 23.41 -12.47 6.78
CA PHE A 179 22.83 -13.26 7.85
C PHE A 179 21.85 -14.34 7.37
N ASP A 180 21.31 -14.21 6.17
CA ASP A 180 20.41 -15.20 5.55
C ASP A 180 21.14 -16.22 4.66
N ALA A 181 22.47 -16.14 4.57
CA ALA A 181 23.27 -17.18 3.94
C ALA A 181 23.03 -18.56 4.63
N PRO A 182 23.03 -19.68 3.89
CA PRO A 182 22.62 -21.00 4.40
C PRO A 182 23.44 -21.53 5.61
N GLN A 183 24.58 -20.93 5.91
CA GLN A 183 25.42 -21.29 7.06
C GLN A 183 24.82 -20.86 8.40
N THR A 184 24.05 -19.76 8.45
CA THR A 184 23.43 -19.20 9.68
C THR A 184 21.99 -19.66 9.89
N ALA A 185 21.27 -20.05 8.84
CA ALA A 185 19.94 -20.69 8.97
C ALA A 185 20.03 -22.04 9.71
N THR A 186 21.11 -22.79 9.47
CA THR A 186 21.41 -24.04 10.18
C THR A 186 21.75 -23.77 11.66
N ALA A 187 22.48 -22.69 11.94
CA ALA A 187 22.80 -22.25 13.31
C ALA A 187 21.56 -21.74 14.07
N ARG A 188 20.68 -20.97 13.41
CA ARG A 188 19.39 -20.51 13.96
C ARG A 188 18.48 -21.68 14.32
N LYS A 189 18.33 -22.67 13.43
CA LYS A 189 17.57 -23.90 13.71
C LYS A 189 18.18 -24.73 14.86
N ALA A 190 19.51 -24.81 14.93
CA ALA A 190 20.20 -25.53 16.01
C ALA A 190 20.01 -24.84 17.38
N ILE A 191 20.10 -23.51 17.44
CA ILE A 191 19.89 -22.75 18.69
C ILE A 191 18.43 -22.78 19.13
N GLN A 192 17.49 -22.73 18.19
CA GLN A 192 16.05 -22.81 18.47
C GLN A 192 15.63 -24.21 18.93
N ALA A 193 16.27 -25.26 18.41
CA ALA A 193 16.10 -26.64 18.89
C ALA A 193 16.68 -26.89 20.30
N VAL A 194 17.64 -26.07 20.75
CA VAL A 194 18.21 -26.13 22.10
C VAL A 194 17.40 -25.31 23.11
N ARG A 195 16.67 -24.27 22.67
CA ARG A 195 15.81 -23.41 23.52
C ARG A 195 14.42 -23.98 23.79
N THR A 196 13.96 -24.99 23.06
CA THR A 196 12.73 -25.73 23.42
C THR A 196 13.06 -26.74 24.52
N PRO A 197 12.47 -26.65 25.73
CA PRO A 197 12.67 -27.68 26.73
C PRO A 197 12.09 -28.99 26.20
N ARG A 198 12.98 -29.99 26.12
CA ARG A 198 12.68 -31.38 25.78
C ARG A 198 11.54 -31.88 26.68
N ALA A 199 10.31 -31.92 26.17
CA ALA A 199 9.21 -32.58 26.84
C ALA A 199 9.63 -34.04 27.11
N THR A 200 9.80 -34.38 28.38
CA THR A 200 10.13 -35.71 28.85
C THR A 200 9.05 -36.70 28.40
N PRO A 201 9.38 -37.77 27.67
CA PRO A 201 8.47 -38.89 27.53
C PRO A 201 8.53 -39.68 28.84
N GLY A 202 7.56 -39.46 29.71
CA GLY A 202 7.35 -40.27 30.91
C GLY A 202 7.05 -41.72 30.48
N GLY A 203 8.02 -42.60 30.72
CA GLY A 203 7.90 -44.03 30.49
C GLY A 203 6.91 -44.67 31.44
N ASN A 204 5.85 -45.22 30.86
CA ASN A 204 5.39 -46.61 30.99
C ASN A 204 5.68 -47.35 32.33
N THR A 205 4.62 -47.69 33.07
CA THR A 205 4.58 -48.91 33.90
C THR A 205 3.34 -49.73 33.61
N ARG A 206 3.61 -50.93 33.09
CA ARG A 206 2.74 -52.08 32.82
C ARG A 206 2.03 -52.62 34.07
N ARG A 207 0.85 -53.24 33.79
CA ARG A 207 0.29 -54.48 34.40
C ARG A 207 -0.20 -54.38 35.87
N LEU A 208 -1.17 -55.12 36.37
CA LEU A 208 -1.79 -56.41 36.03
C LEU A 208 -3.09 -56.55 36.87
N ALA A 209 -4.06 -57.32 36.35
CA ALA A 209 -5.19 -57.98 37.03
C ALA A 209 -6.33 -57.12 37.58
#